data_AF-A0A938BAR6-F1
#
_entry.id   AF-A0A938BAR6-F1
#
_cell.length_a   1.000
_cell.length_b   1.000
_cell.length_c   1.000
_cell.angle_alpha   90.00
_cell.angle_beta   90.00
_cell.angle_gamma   90.00
#
_symmetry.space_group_name_H-M   'P 1'
#
loop_
_entity.id
_entity.type
_entity.pdbx_description
1 polymer ?
#
loop_
_entity_poly.entity_id
_entity_poly.type
_entity_poly.pdbx_seq_one_letter_code
_entity_poly.pdbx_strand_id
1 'polypeptide(L)'
;MIEKQSTINNRQSSIKLLVFLFKKHLSAVDFYDDGVISIRYRLVRMWEVEGRELLESGDPYLLPLVALAKSGEEEIFEAEESIYSSQLDRSVKADLLTISFSGLKDYFIPLISFD
;
A
#
# COMPACT_ATOMS: atom_id res chain seq x y z
N MET A 1 -3.10 -9.32 -56.38
CA MET A 1 -3.72 -8.44 -55.38
C MET A 1 -4.64 -9.27 -54.51
N ILE A 2 -4.24 -9.56 -53.26
CA ILE A 2 -5.16 -9.99 -52.20
C ILE A 2 -4.66 -9.29 -50.92
N GLU A 3 -5.53 -8.49 -50.32
CA GLU A 3 -5.25 -7.60 -49.20
C GLU A 3 -4.90 -8.37 -47.92
N LYS A 4 -3.80 -7.97 -47.29
CA LYS A 4 -3.49 -8.30 -45.89
C LYS A 4 -4.44 -7.48 -45.00
N GLN A 5 -5.48 -8.12 -44.46
CA GLN A 5 -6.22 -7.55 -43.34
C GLN A 5 -5.32 -7.61 -42.10
N SER A 6 -4.84 -6.44 -41.66
CA SER A 6 -4.13 -6.30 -40.40
C SER A 6 -5.14 -6.43 -39.25
N THR A 7 -5.06 -7.54 -38.53
CA THR A 7 -5.78 -7.72 -37.26
C THR A 7 -5.24 -6.73 -36.24
N ILE A 8 -5.94 -5.61 -36.04
CA ILE A 8 -5.65 -4.68 -34.94
C ILE A 8 -6.12 -5.37 -33.66
N ASN A 9 -5.14 -5.89 -32.92
CA ASN A 9 -5.35 -6.61 -31.68
C ASN A 9 -5.71 -5.60 -30.58
N ASN A 10 -7.01 -5.36 -30.37
CA ASN A 10 -7.49 -4.41 -29.38
C ASN A 10 -7.37 -5.02 -27.98
N ARG A 11 -6.21 -4.85 -27.33
CA ARG A 11 -6.04 -5.14 -25.90
C ARG A 11 -6.70 -4.03 -25.09
N GLN A 12 -8.00 -4.14 -24.87
CA GLN A 12 -8.69 -3.25 -23.94
C GLN A 12 -8.32 -3.66 -22.50
N SER A 13 -7.36 -2.96 -21.91
CA SER A 13 -6.99 -3.14 -20.51
C SER A 13 -8.15 -2.70 -19.61
N SER A 14 -8.75 -3.65 -18.88
CA SER A 14 -9.77 -3.34 -17.87
C SER A 14 -9.11 -2.57 -16.73
N ILE A 15 -9.41 -1.27 -16.60
CA ILE A 15 -8.93 -0.45 -15.48
C ILE A 15 -9.58 -0.99 -14.20
N LYS A 16 -8.77 -1.32 -13.19
CA LYS A 16 -9.24 -1.73 -11.87
C LYS A 16 -8.93 -0.61 -10.88
N LEU A 17 -9.96 0.06 -10.39
CA LEU A 17 -9.81 1.06 -9.33
C LEU A 17 -9.62 0.34 -7.98
N LEU A 18 -8.55 0.68 -7.27
CA LEU A 18 -8.29 0.25 -5.90
C LEU A 18 -8.44 1.44 -4.96
N VAL A 19 -9.11 1.21 -3.84
CA VAL A 19 -9.25 2.19 -2.76
C VAL A 19 -8.71 1.55 -1.49
N PHE A 20 -7.73 2.19 -0.85
CA PHE A 20 -7.16 1.75 0.41
C PHE A 20 -7.82 2.47 1.58
N LEU A 21 -8.27 1.68 2.56
CA LEU A 21 -8.82 2.17 3.81
C LEU A 21 -7.89 1.77 4.96
N PHE A 22 -7.14 2.75 5.46
CA PHE A 22 -6.15 2.54 6.51
C PHE A 22 -6.75 2.42 7.91
N LYS A 23 -7.77 3.23 8.22
CA LYS A 23 -8.43 3.21 9.53
C LYS A 23 -9.69 2.37 9.50
N LYS A 24 -9.98 1.68 10.61
CA LYS A 24 -11.21 0.90 10.77
C LYS A 24 -12.43 1.78 10.56
N HIS A 25 -13.24 1.44 9.56
CA HIS A 25 -14.52 2.08 9.29
C HIS A 25 -15.50 1.02 8.75
N LEU A 26 -16.43 0.60 9.61
CA LEU A 26 -17.29 -0.57 9.33
C LEU A 26 -18.33 -0.31 8.23
N SER A 27 -18.70 0.94 7.98
CA SER A 27 -19.66 1.30 6.94
C SER A 27 -19.01 1.55 5.58
N ALA A 28 -17.71 1.30 5.42
CA ALA A 28 -17.02 1.49 4.15
C ALA A 28 -17.45 0.41 3.14
N VAL A 29 -17.89 0.86 1.97
CA VAL A 29 -18.38 0.01 0.87
C VAL A 29 -17.49 0.16 -0.37
N ASP A 30 -17.64 -0.77 -1.30
CA ASP A 30 -16.84 -0.91 -2.51
C ASP A 30 -17.50 -0.29 -3.77
N PHE A 31 -18.50 0.57 -3.55
CA PHE A 31 -19.18 1.31 -4.59
C PHE A 31 -19.47 2.76 -4.16
N TYR A 32 -19.51 3.64 -5.15
CA TYR A 32 -19.96 5.02 -5.01
C TYR A 32 -21.07 5.27 -6.03
N ASP A 33 -22.15 5.90 -5.60
CA ASP A 33 -23.25 6.31 -6.47
C ASP A 33 -23.86 7.63 -5.95
N ASP A 34 -23.91 8.64 -6.81
CA ASP A 34 -24.55 9.93 -6.53
C ASP A 34 -25.74 10.25 -7.45
N GLY A 35 -26.18 9.27 -8.24
CA GLY A 35 -27.24 9.41 -9.25
C GLY A 35 -26.78 9.99 -10.59
N VAL A 36 -25.55 10.49 -10.69
CA VAL A 36 -24.92 10.95 -11.94
C VAL A 36 -23.80 10.01 -12.35
N ILE A 37 -23.02 9.52 -11.38
CA ILE A 37 -21.87 8.66 -11.56
C ILE A 37 -22.00 7.45 -10.63
N SER A 38 -21.82 6.25 -11.20
CA SER A 38 -21.77 4.99 -10.45
C SER A 38 -20.43 4.31 -10.70
N ILE A 39 -19.65 4.07 -9.64
CA ILE A 39 -18.29 3.50 -9.71
C ILE A 39 -18.22 2.31 -8.77
N ARG A 40 -17.73 1.17 -9.27
CA ARG A 40 -17.30 0.04 -8.44
C ARG A 40 -15.78 0.01 -8.38
N TYR A 41 -15.24 -0.28 -7.20
CA TYR A 41 -13.81 -0.38 -6.97
C TYR A 41 -13.51 -1.52 -6.01
N ARG A 42 -12.25 -1.95 -5.96
CA ARG A 42 -11.81 -2.89 -4.92
C ARG A 42 -11.42 -2.10 -3.67
N LEU A 43 -12.19 -2.27 -2.60
CA LEU A 43 -11.86 -1.72 -1.29
C LEU A 43 -10.88 -2.65 -0.57
N VAL A 44 -9.68 -2.17 -0.31
CA VAL A 44 -8.65 -2.86 0.50
C VAL A 44 -8.68 -2.25 1.90
N ARG A 45 -9.11 -3.04 2.89
CA ARG A 45 -9.16 -2.63 4.29
C ARG A 45 -7.84 -3.00 4.95
N MET A 46 -6.90 -2.07 5.04
CA MET A 46 -5.55 -2.37 5.54
C MET A 46 -5.56 -2.85 7.00
N TRP A 47 -6.50 -2.37 7.81
CA TRP A 47 -6.70 -2.86 9.18
C TRP A 47 -7.15 -4.34 9.30
N GLU A 48 -7.48 -4.99 8.17
CA GLU A 48 -7.76 -6.44 8.10
C GLU A 48 -6.60 -7.23 7.48
N VAL A 49 -5.62 -6.56 6.87
CA VAL A 49 -4.45 -7.21 6.28
C VAL A 49 -3.49 -7.56 7.42
N GLU A 50 -3.08 -8.82 7.52
CA GLU A 50 -2.12 -9.22 8.55
C GLU A 50 -0.72 -8.68 8.19
N GLY A 51 -0.08 -7.95 9.11
CA GLY A 51 1.27 -7.41 8.88
C GLY A 51 2.30 -8.49 8.57
N ARG A 52 2.15 -9.67 9.18
CA ARG A 52 2.97 -10.85 8.92
C ARG A 52 2.96 -11.29 7.45
N GLU A 53 1.81 -11.22 6.77
CA GLU A 53 1.73 -11.58 5.34
C GLU A 53 2.57 -10.64 4.46
N LEU A 54 2.65 -9.35 4.85
CA LEU A 54 3.48 -8.37 4.15
C LEU A 54 4.98 -8.60 4.41
N LEU A 55 5.36 -8.96 5.64
CA LEU A 55 6.74 -9.36 5.97
C LEU A 55 7.18 -10.58 5.16
N GLU A 56 6.35 -11.62 5.12
CA GLU A 56 6.63 -12.87 4.41
C GLU A 56 6.70 -12.71 2.88
N SER A 57 6.16 -11.61 2.34
CA SER A 57 6.31 -11.29 0.92
C SER A 57 7.77 -11.11 0.48
N GLY A 58 8.65 -10.71 1.41
CA GLY A 58 10.05 -10.42 1.16
C GLY A 58 10.29 -9.21 0.25
N ASP A 59 9.24 -8.48 -0.14
CA ASP A 59 9.34 -7.29 -0.98
C ASP A 59 9.56 -6.04 -0.10
N PRO A 60 10.77 -5.44 -0.09
CA PRO A 60 11.06 -4.30 0.75
C PRO A 60 10.19 -3.07 0.46
N TYR A 61 9.54 -2.99 -0.72
CA TYR A 61 8.61 -1.90 -1.03
C TYR A 61 7.24 -2.05 -0.35
N LEU A 62 6.87 -3.24 0.09
CA LEU A 62 5.62 -3.50 0.81
C LEU A 62 5.77 -3.35 2.33
N LEU A 63 7.00 -3.45 2.84
CA LEU A 63 7.29 -3.40 4.26
C LEU A 63 6.84 -2.12 4.98
N PRO A 64 6.84 -0.91 4.36
CA PRO A 64 6.30 0.27 5.02
C PRO A 64 4.79 0.17 5.32
N LEU A 65 4.07 -0.68 4.59
CA LEU A 65 2.64 -0.89 4.81
C LEU A 65 2.35 -1.76 6.03
N VAL A 66 3.35 -2.45 6.60
CA VAL A 66 3.20 -3.23 7.84
C VAL A 66 2.69 -2.32 8.95
N ALA A 67 3.25 -1.11 9.10
CA ALA A 67 2.80 -0.11 10.08
C ALA A 67 1.36 0.39 9.89
N LEU A 68 0.76 0.13 8.72
CA LEU A 68 -0.61 0.51 8.38
C LEU A 68 -1.57 -0.70 8.35
N ALA A 69 -1.03 -1.90 8.55
CA ALA A 69 -1.74 -3.15 8.55
C ALA A 69 -2.19 -3.52 9.97
N LYS A 70 -2.80 -4.69 10.13
CA LYS A 70 -3.00 -5.31 11.43
C LYS A 70 -1.68 -5.92 11.90
N SER A 71 -0.90 -5.14 12.64
CA SER A 71 0.40 -5.55 13.15
C SER A 71 0.67 -5.03 14.56
N GLY A 72 1.57 -5.70 15.26
CA GLY A 72 2.19 -5.23 16.50
C GLY A 72 3.50 -4.47 16.27
N GLU A 73 4.06 -3.95 17.35
CA GLU A 73 5.33 -3.21 17.34
C GLU A 73 6.51 -4.06 16.83
N GLU A 74 6.59 -5.33 17.24
CA GLU A 74 7.65 -6.26 16.81
C GLU A 74 7.69 -6.42 15.28
N GLU A 75 6.54 -6.57 14.63
CA GLU A 75 6.44 -6.72 13.17
C GLU A 75 6.85 -5.44 12.44
N ILE A 76 6.55 -4.27 13.01
CA ILE A 76 6.95 -2.98 12.46
C ILE A 76 8.47 -2.84 12.54
N PHE A 77 9.08 -3.15 13.68
CA PHE A 77 10.54 -3.13 13.83
C PHE A 77 11.23 -4.10 12.87
N GLU A 78 10.71 -5.32 12.73
CA GLU A 78 11.22 -6.32 11.78
C GLU A 78 11.15 -5.81 10.33
N ALA A 79 10.07 -5.12 9.97
CA ALA A 79 9.89 -4.51 8.65
C ALA A 79 10.91 -3.39 8.41
N GLU A 80 11.12 -2.51 9.39
CA GLU A 80 12.09 -1.42 9.33
C GLU A 80 13.53 -1.96 9.21
N GLU A 81 13.91 -2.94 10.03
CA GLU A 81 15.23 -3.59 9.98
C GLU A 81 15.47 -4.24 8.61
N SER A 82 14.44 -4.87 8.04
CA SER A 82 14.49 -5.46 6.70
C SER A 82 14.69 -4.40 5.61
N ILE A 83 14.03 -3.24 5.70
CA ILE A 83 14.28 -2.11 4.78
C ILE A 83 15.71 -1.59 4.94
N TYR A 84 16.17 -1.38 6.17
CA TYR A 84 17.52 -0.90 6.48
C TYR A 84 18.62 -1.83 5.93
N SER A 85 18.44 -3.14 6.09
CA SER A 85 19.41 -4.17 5.68
C SER A 85 19.30 -4.59 4.20
N SER A 86 18.25 -4.16 3.49
CA SER A 86 18.06 -4.46 2.07
C SER A 86 19.21 -3.94 1.17
N GLN A 87 19.26 -4.39 -0.07
CA GLN A 87 20.24 -3.92 -1.07
C GLN A 87 19.77 -2.63 -1.80
N LEU A 88 18.70 -1.99 -1.33
CA LEU A 88 18.18 -0.77 -1.93
C LEU A 88 19.13 0.43 -1.73
N ASP A 89 19.05 1.39 -2.64
CA ASP A 89 19.77 2.65 -2.51
C ASP A 89 19.37 3.39 -1.25
N ARG A 90 20.32 4.13 -0.67
CA ARG A 90 20.12 4.89 0.58
C ARG A 90 18.92 5.84 0.51
N SER A 91 18.71 6.50 -0.63
CA SER A 91 17.57 7.40 -0.82
C SER A 91 16.24 6.65 -0.79
N VAL A 92 16.15 5.51 -1.49
CA VAL A 92 14.94 4.69 -1.52
C VAL A 92 14.63 4.15 -0.12
N LYS A 93 15.64 3.70 0.63
CA LYS A 93 15.45 3.30 2.03
C LYS A 93 14.89 4.43 2.87
N ALA A 94 15.43 5.64 2.75
CA ALA A 94 14.96 6.81 3.50
C ALA A 94 13.49 7.14 3.16
N ASP A 95 13.11 7.08 1.89
CA ASP A 95 11.73 7.31 1.45
C ASP A 95 10.77 6.25 2.03
N LEU A 96 11.14 4.97 1.96
CA LEU A 96 10.34 3.86 2.50
C LEU A 96 10.17 3.96 4.02
N LEU A 97 11.24 4.24 4.75
CA LEU A 97 11.18 4.40 6.21
C LEU A 97 10.36 5.63 6.62
N THR A 98 10.43 6.72 5.86
CA THR A 98 9.60 7.91 6.10
C THR A 98 8.11 7.57 6.03
N ILE A 99 7.71 6.69 5.10
CA ILE A 99 6.32 6.21 5.01
C ILE A 99 5.93 5.47 6.29
N SER A 100 6.76 4.55 6.79
CA SER A 100 6.53 3.84 8.06
C SER A 100 6.32 4.82 9.22
N PHE A 101 7.20 5.82 9.37
CA PHE A 101 7.11 6.81 10.44
C PHE A 101 5.92 7.76 10.30
N SER A 102 5.54 8.14 9.07
CA SER A 102 4.38 9.02 8.83
C SER A 102 3.03 8.34 9.03
N GLY A 103 3.00 7.00 8.92
CA GLY A 103 1.81 6.17 9.15
C GLY A 103 1.45 5.97 10.62
N LEU A 104 2.42 6.11 11.53
CA LEU A 104 2.25 6.03 12.98
C LEU A 104 1.62 7.31 13.52
N LYS A 105 0.30 7.44 13.36
CA LYS A 105 -0.42 8.59 13.93
C LYS A 105 -0.55 8.55 15.47
N ASP A 106 -0.23 7.43 16.12
CA ASP A 106 -0.51 7.23 17.55
C ASP A 106 0.65 6.63 18.37
N TYR A 107 1.82 6.31 17.78
CA TYR A 107 3.01 5.96 18.57
C TYR A 107 3.93 7.18 18.67
N PHE A 108 4.01 7.69 19.89
CA PHE A 108 4.92 8.69 20.43
C PHE A 108 6.17 8.91 19.54
N ILE A 109 6.16 9.97 18.74
CA ILE A 109 7.42 10.60 18.33
C ILE A 109 7.82 11.43 19.55
N PRO A 110 8.79 11.01 20.39
CA PRO A 110 9.42 11.98 21.27
C PRO A 110 10.03 13.01 20.32
N LEU A 111 9.53 14.25 20.38
CA LEU A 111 10.20 15.39 19.80
C LEU A 111 11.65 15.31 20.27
N ILE A 112 12.54 14.92 19.37
CA ILE A 112 13.97 15.07 19.57
C ILE A 112 14.17 16.58 19.56
N SER A 113 14.19 17.17 20.75
CA SER A 113 14.70 18.52 20.98
C SER A 113 16.16 18.50 20.54
N PHE A 114 16.45 19.22 19.46
CA PHE A 114 17.82 19.66 19.21
C PHE A 114 18.05 20.87 20.13
N ASP A 115 18.91 20.69 21.13
CA ASP A 115 19.58 21.80 21.82
C ASP A 115 20.51 22.55 20.84
#